data_AF-A0A9X4IRB0-F1
#
_entry.id   AF-A0A9X4IRB0-F1
#
_cell.length_a   1.000
_cell.length_b   1.000
_cell.length_c   1.000
_cell.angle_alpha   90.00
_cell.angle_beta   90.00
_cell.angle_gamma   90.00
#
_symmetry.space_group_name_H-M   'P 1'
#
loop_
_entity.id
_entity.type
_entity.pdbx_description
1 polymer ?
#
loop_
_entity_poly.entity_id
_entity_poly.type
_entity_poly.pdbx_seq_one_letter_code
_entity_poly.pdbx_strand_id
1 'polypeptide(L)' 'MKKITSPLSVEQFNALKSGFVKQGTSFSRWCLEHGFNRANTKSAILGSWNGPKACELRTKAIIASGMYDELI' A
#
# COMPACT_ATOMS: atom_id res chain seq x y z
N MET A 1 10.51 8.86 7.86
CA MET A 1 9.45 7.84 7.99
C MET A 1 10.09 6.45 8.06
N LYS A 2 9.71 5.62 9.04
CA LYS A 2 10.15 4.22 9.16
C LYS A 2 9.50 3.37 8.06
N LYS A 3 10.25 2.45 7.47
CA LYS A 3 9.72 1.47 6.49
C LYS A 3 8.85 0.45 7.21
N ILE A 4 7.68 0.16 6.65
CA ILE A 4 6.80 -0.92 7.11
C ILE A 4 7.27 -2.23 6.46
N THR A 5 7.99 -3.03 7.25
CA THR A 5 8.57 -4.31 6.80
C THR A 5 7.60 -5.48 6.91
N SER A 6 6.62 -5.38 7.81
CA SER A 6 5.60 -6.41 8.02
C SER A 6 4.48 -6.30 6.98
N PRO A 7 3.99 -7.43 6.44
CA PRO A 7 2.82 -7.43 5.60
C PRO A 7 1.53 -7.02 6.28
N LEU A 8 0.64 -6.44 5.48
CA LEU A 8 -0.72 -6.14 5.90
C LEU A 8 -1.58 -7.40 5.78
N SER A 9 -2.55 -7.54 6.68
CA SER A 9 -3.65 -8.47 6.52
C SER A 9 -4.55 -8.07 5.35
N VAL A 10 -5.46 -8.96 4.96
CA VAL A 10 -6.47 -8.66 3.93
C VAL A 10 -7.42 -7.55 4.40
N GLU A 11 -7.78 -7.52 5.68
CA GLU A 11 -8.61 -6.48 6.30
C GLU A 11 -7.91 -5.12 6.25
N GLN A 12 -6.62 -5.08 6.63
CA GLN A 12 -5.82 -3.87 6.54
C GLN A 12 -5.65 -3.40 5.08
N PHE A 13 -5.52 -4.32 4.12
CA PHE A 13 -5.52 -3.96 2.70
C PHE A 13 -6.87 -3.41 2.22
N ASN A 14 -7.99 -3.90 2.77
CA ASN A 14 -9.30 -3.32 2.49
C ASN A 14 -9.43 -1.90 3.06
N ALA A 15 -8.96 -1.68 4.29
CA ALA A 15 -8.88 -0.34 4.87
C ALA A 15 -8.00 0.60 4.02
N LEU A 16 -6.86 0.10 3.50
CA LEU A 16 -5.96 0.87 2.63
C LEU A 16 -6.67 1.34 1.36
N LYS A 17 -7.46 0.47 0.71
CA LYS A 17 -8.28 0.86 -0.43
C LYS A 17 -9.33 1.91 -0.06
N SER A 18 -9.97 1.76 1.10
CA SER A 18 -10.94 2.76 1.60
C SER A 18 -10.28 4.11 1.86
N GLY A 19 -9.03 4.15 2.31
CA GLY A 19 -8.24 5.37 2.47
C GLY A 19 -8.11 6.15 1.16
N PHE A 20 -7.78 5.48 0.05
CA PHE A 20 -7.75 6.11 -1.27
C PHE A 20 -9.13 6.62 -1.71
N VAL A 21 -10.20 5.86 -1.45
CA VAL A 21 -11.58 6.27 -1.81
C VAL A 21 -12.01 7.53 -1.04
N LYS A 22 -11.69 7.63 0.27
CA LYS A 22 -11.95 8.83 1.07
C LYS A 22 -11.26 10.08 0.52
N GLN A 23 -10.12 9.90 -0.15
CA GLN A 23 -9.36 10.98 -0.80
C GLN A 23 -9.84 11.27 -2.25
N GLY A 24 -10.92 10.64 -2.72
CA GLY A 24 -11.46 10.85 -4.06
C GLY A 24 -10.70 10.13 -5.19
N THR A 25 -9.84 9.16 -4.85
CA THR A 25 -9.11 8.34 -5.83
C THR A 25 -9.31 6.84 -5.54
N SER A 26 -8.54 5.97 -6.19
CA SER A 26 -8.53 4.53 -5.90
C SER A 26 -7.11 3.99 -5.88
N PHE A 27 -6.90 2.89 -5.16
CA PHE A 27 -5.62 2.18 -5.17
C PHE A 27 -5.14 1.86 -6.59
N SER A 28 -6.03 1.44 -7.48
CA SER A 28 -5.71 1.17 -8.88
C SER A 28 -5.30 2.42 -9.64
N ARG A 29 -6.00 3.54 -9.43
CA ARG A 29 -5.69 4.81 -10.07
C ARG A 29 -4.36 5.37 -9.59
N TRP A 30 -4.12 5.34 -8.28
CA TRP A 30 -2.83 5.71 -7.69
C TRP A 30 -1.69 4.87 -8.27
N CYS A 31 -1.85 3.55 -8.39
CA CYS A 31 -0.86 2.68 -9.04
C CYS A 31 -0.56 3.13 -10.47
N LEU A 32 -1.60 3.38 -11.28
CA LEU A 32 -1.46 3.82 -12.67
C LEU A 32 -0.72 5.17 -12.78
N GLU A 33 -1.14 6.18 -12.01
CA GLU A 33 -0.56 7.53 -12.02
C GLU A 33 0.91 7.56 -11.60
N HIS A 34 1.35 6.59 -10.78
CA HIS A 34 2.72 6.49 -10.30
C HIS A 34 3.55 5.42 -11.05
N GLY A 35 3.01 4.84 -12.13
CA GLY A 35 3.70 3.83 -12.95
C GLY A 35 3.91 2.48 -12.25
N PHE A 36 3.16 2.18 -11.19
CA PHE A 36 3.22 0.91 -10.48
C PHE A 36 2.26 -0.12 -11.06
N ASN A 37 2.73 -1.37 -11.21
CA ASN A 37 1.85 -2.48 -11.54
C ASN A 37 0.98 -2.85 -10.34
N ARG A 38 -0.35 -2.82 -10.50
CA ARG A 38 -1.32 -3.08 -9.43
C ARG A 38 -1.13 -4.45 -8.76
N ALA A 39 -0.84 -5.51 -9.52
CA ALA A 39 -0.66 -6.85 -8.97
C ALA A 39 0.63 -6.92 -8.13
N ASN A 40 1.72 -6.35 -8.62
CA ASN A 40 2.97 -6.28 -7.86
C ASN A 40 2.82 -5.44 -6.59
N THR A 41 2.11 -4.31 -6.65
CA THR A 41 1.83 -3.49 -5.47
C THR A 41 0.98 -4.27 -4.45
N LYS A 42 -0.03 -5.01 -4.91
CA LYS A 42 -0.82 -5.90 -4.02
C LYS A 42 0.07 -6.98 -3.39
N SER A 43 0.92 -7.64 -4.17
CA SER A 43 1.85 -8.66 -3.68
C SER A 43 2.85 -8.08 -2.67
N ALA A 44 3.33 -6.86 -2.91
CA ALA A 44 4.18 -6.12 -1.99
C ALA A 44 3.45 -5.78 -0.69
N ILE A 45 2.16 -5.42 -0.74
CA ILE A 45 1.37 -5.09 0.45
C ILE A 45 1.07 -6.34 1.29
N LEU A 46 0.62 -7.42 0.65
CA LEU A 46 0.21 -8.66 1.31
C LEU A 46 1.37 -9.64 1.60
N GLY A 47 2.58 -9.34 1.11
CA GLY A 47 3.80 -10.06 1.47
C GLY A 47 4.12 -11.30 0.61
N SER A 48 3.35 -11.60 -0.44
CA SER A 48 3.76 -12.62 -1.42
C SER A 48 5.03 -12.21 -2.19
N TRP A 49 5.34 -10.91 -2.23
CA TRP A 49 6.66 -10.38 -2.52
C TRP A 49 7.12 -9.52 -1.35
N ASN A 50 8.25 -9.85 -0.71
CA ASN A 50 8.65 -9.25 0.57
C ASN A 50 10.11 -8.75 0.64
N GLY A 51 10.76 -8.52 -0.50
CA GLY A 51 12.12 -7.98 -0.55
C GLY A 51 12.19 -6.47 -0.21
N PRO A 52 13.40 -5.88 -0.12
CA PRO A 52 13.57 -4.46 0.24
C PRO A 52 12.73 -3.49 -0.60
N LYS A 53 12.67 -3.70 -1.92
CA LYS A 53 11.83 -2.92 -2.85
C LYS A 53 10.33 -3.10 -2.60
N ALA A 54 9.90 -4.30 -2.19
CA ALA A 54 8.51 -4.57 -1.85
C ALA A 54 8.11 -3.83 -0.58
N CYS A 55 8.95 -3.85 0.45
CA CYS A 55 8.73 -3.10 1.70
C CYS A 55 8.66 -1.58 1.45
N GLU A 56 9.51 -1.06 0.55
CA GLU A 56 9.42 0.34 0.12
C GLU A 56 8.10 0.65 -0.60
N LEU A 57 7.69 -0.20 -1.54
CA LEU A 57 6.44 -0.02 -2.27
C LEU A 57 5.22 -0.11 -1.34
N ARG A 58 5.21 -1.06 -0.40
CA ARG A 58 4.19 -1.15 0.65
C ARG A 58 4.15 0.13 1.49
N THR A 59 5.30 0.60 1.94
CA THR A 59 5.39 1.83 2.74
C THR A 59 4.82 3.03 1.97
N LYS A 60 5.16 3.18 0.68
CA LYS A 60 4.59 4.23 -0.19
C LYS A 60 3.07 4.15 -0.29
N ALA A 61 2.54 2.95 -0.50
CA ALA A 61 1.08 2.75 -0.62
C ALA A 61 0.34 3.06 0.70
N ILE A 62 0.90 2.68 1.85
CA ILE A 62 0.34 2.97 3.17
C ILE A 62 0.32 4.48 3.46
N ILE A 63 1.41 5.18 3.14
CA ILE A 63 1.49 6.63 3.30
C ILE A 63 0.46 7.31 2.38
N ALA A 64 0.42 6.91 1.11
CA ALA A 64 -0.51 7.48 0.14
C ALA A 64 -1.99 7.22 0.50
N SER A 65 -2.32 6.09 1.14
CA SER A 65 -3.68 5.84 1.61
C SER A 65 -4.07 6.63 2.85
N GLY A 66 -3.13 7.34 3.49
CA GLY A 66 -3.38 8.07 4.73
C GLY A 66 -3.49 7.19 5.97
N MET A 67 -3.03 5.93 5.91
CA MET A 67 -3.12 4.97 7.02
C MET A 67 -1.80 4.81 7.78
N TYR A 68 -0.79 5.64 7.49
CA TYR A 68 0.54 5.47 8.08
C TYR A 68 0.48 5.54 9.60
N ASP A 69 -0.19 6.55 10.16
CA ASP A 69 -0.26 6.77 11.61
C ASP A 69 -1.08 5.70 12.36
N GLU A 70 -1.91 4.92 11.67
CA GLU A 70 -2.68 3.80 12.25
C GLU A 70 -1.84 2.51 12.37
N LEU A 71 -0.67 2.46 11.74
CA LEU A 71 0.14 1.24 11.57
C LEU A 71 1.53 1.34 12.22
N ILE A 72 1.82 2.41 12.95
CA ILE A 72 3.08 2.63 13.70
C ILE A 72 2.83 2.75 15.20
#